data_AF-A0A6P1T229-F1
#
_entry.id   AF-A0A6P1T229-F1
#
_cell.length_a   1.000
_cell.length_b   1.000
_cell.length_c   1.000
_cell.angle_alpha   90.00
_cell.angle_beta   90.00
_cell.angle_gamma   90.00
#
_symmetry.space_group_name_H-M   'P 1'
#
loop_
_entity.id
_entity.type
_entity.pdbx_description
1 polymer ?
#
loop_
_entity_poly.entity_id
_entity_poly.type
_entity_poly.pdbx_seq_one_letter_code
_entity_poly.pdbx_strand_id
1 'polypeptide(L)'
;MITLRPAWPEEAGRLAEIAEAAFGGYIAAIGKPPAPMYPDFPALIAKGRVWVNEDLSAYSVHYRDGDALHLEAVVVAPDAQGRGLGRKVIAWVEAEARRLGLPRVELYTNAAMAGPLRLYPALGYAEVSRHEEAGFARVFFEKDVRGLEVHPVRRALLMQATICRRLKSPFTAAVIDCITAALREGTVLGDRVLHWPGDPAPRGDALALRLAGALHVCVRAGRLPRLAEFYPPAAMSAFADLQDAVTEACRAEGQMLADWLTFAPQTNETGRSAALYPGLMAIADRFGLPMDLLELGASAGLNTNLARYGYTLGGTDFGDRKSAVQIVPEWRGPAPTGPEPCIGSACGVDLNPLDTANPEVARRLMAYAWPDQPERLARLEAAIAIARAHPPRLVAGDAADWLEAELAATALPGRVRVVCHTIAFQYFPPDSQARIRAALAAAGARAGAEAPLAWLTLEFEDTVNPVLCLQTWPGGGRETLATAHPHGTWIEWRGEEATA
;
A
#
# COMPACT_ATOMS: atom_id res chain seq x y z
N MET A 1 -1.00 11.04 -21.16
CA MET A 1 -0.49 12.40 -20.92
C MET A 1 -0.75 13.21 -22.19
N ILE A 2 -1.07 14.50 -22.11
CA ILE A 2 -1.17 15.38 -23.29
C ILE A 2 0.09 16.25 -23.33
N THR A 3 0.58 16.56 -24.52
CA THR A 3 1.67 17.53 -24.72
C THR A 3 1.10 18.72 -25.47
N LEU A 4 1.32 19.92 -24.95
CA LEU A 4 0.99 21.16 -25.65
C LEU A 4 2.27 21.83 -26.15
N ARG A 5 2.15 22.51 -27.30
CA ARG A 5 3.18 23.37 -27.89
C ARG A 5 2.60 24.75 -28.16
N PRO A 6 3.43 25.81 -28.31
CA PRO A 6 2.95 27.09 -28.81
C PRO A 6 2.26 26.91 -30.17
N ALA A 7 1.16 27.63 -30.36
CA ALA A 7 0.47 27.69 -31.65
C ALA A 7 1.31 28.47 -32.67
N TRP A 8 1.23 28.07 -33.94
CA TRP A 8 1.83 28.80 -35.05
C TRP A 8 0.84 29.80 -35.66
N PRO A 9 1.31 30.91 -36.27
CA PRO A 9 0.44 31.94 -36.85
C PRO A 9 -0.59 31.40 -37.86
N GLU A 10 -0.22 30.41 -38.67
CA GLU A 10 -1.08 29.75 -39.65
C GLU A 10 -2.23 28.94 -39.04
N GLU A 11 -2.16 28.60 -37.75
CA GLU A 11 -3.17 27.81 -37.06
C GLU A 11 -4.36 28.67 -36.57
N ALA A 12 -4.25 30.01 -36.64
CA ALA A 12 -5.26 30.95 -36.15
C ALA A 12 -6.67 30.69 -36.71
N GLY A 13 -6.77 30.40 -38.01
CA GLY A 13 -8.07 30.11 -38.66
C GLY A 13 -8.74 28.87 -38.08
N ARG A 14 -7.97 27.79 -37.89
CA ARG A 14 -8.48 26.54 -37.32
C ARG A 14 -8.93 26.72 -35.87
N LEU A 15 -8.19 27.50 -35.09
CA LEU A 15 -8.53 27.78 -33.69
C LEU A 15 -9.84 28.58 -33.57
N ALA A 16 -10.09 29.51 -34.51
CA ALA A 16 -11.35 30.24 -34.62
C ALA A 16 -12.54 29.32 -34.89
N GLU A 17 -12.41 28.40 -35.85
CA GLU A 17 -13.46 27.40 -36.14
C GLU A 17 -13.79 26.54 -34.90
N ILE A 18 -12.76 26.09 -34.18
CA ILE A 18 -12.93 25.29 -32.96
C ILE A 18 -13.60 26.10 -31.86
N ALA A 19 -13.22 27.37 -31.67
CA ALA A 19 -13.84 28.25 -30.69
C ALA A 19 -15.33 28.44 -30.98
N GLU A 20 -15.66 28.77 -32.23
CA GLU A 20 -17.04 29.01 -32.66
C GLU A 20 -17.90 27.76 -32.44
N ALA A 21 -17.42 26.60 -32.87
CA ALA A 21 -18.15 25.35 -32.74
C ALA A 21 -18.31 24.90 -31.27
N ALA A 22 -17.28 25.10 -30.42
CA ALA A 22 -17.33 24.72 -29.02
C ALA A 22 -18.21 25.64 -28.16
N PHE A 23 -18.28 26.94 -28.49
CA PHE A 23 -19.01 27.94 -27.71
C PHE A 23 -20.42 28.24 -28.23
N GLY A 24 -20.75 27.89 -29.48
CA GLY A 24 -22.04 28.20 -30.10
C GLY A 24 -23.26 27.74 -29.28
N GLY A 25 -23.16 26.59 -28.61
CA GLY A 25 -24.23 26.07 -27.75
C GLY A 25 -24.56 26.92 -26.51
N TYR A 26 -23.68 27.85 -26.12
CA TYR A 26 -23.87 28.71 -24.95
C TYR A 26 -24.52 30.06 -25.26
N ILE A 27 -24.67 30.44 -26.53
CA ILE A 27 -25.25 31.75 -26.93
C ILE A 27 -26.66 31.92 -26.35
N ALA A 28 -27.51 30.90 -26.48
CA ALA A 28 -28.88 30.95 -25.98
C ALA A 28 -28.95 31.12 -24.46
N ALA A 29 -28.02 30.50 -23.72
CA ALA A 29 -27.98 30.56 -22.26
C ALA A 29 -27.39 31.87 -21.73
N ILE A 30 -26.47 32.49 -22.47
CA ILE A 30 -25.78 33.74 -22.08
C ILE A 30 -26.48 34.99 -22.65
N GLY A 31 -27.29 34.83 -23.69
CA GLY A 31 -27.98 35.91 -24.41
C GLY A 31 -27.09 36.67 -25.42
N LYS A 32 -25.81 36.31 -25.51
CA LYS A 32 -24.83 36.87 -26.46
C LYS A 32 -23.64 35.92 -26.63
N PRO A 33 -22.79 36.09 -27.66
CA PRO A 33 -21.57 35.29 -27.81
C PRO A 33 -20.71 35.31 -26.53
N PRO A 34 -20.25 34.13 -26.04
CA PRO A 34 -19.34 34.06 -24.91
C PRO A 34 -18.04 34.84 -25.19
N ALA A 35 -17.44 35.40 -24.15
CA ALA A 35 -16.19 36.17 -24.26
C ALA A 35 -15.07 35.47 -25.07
N PRO A 36 -14.78 34.17 -24.87
CA PRO A 36 -13.71 33.48 -25.62
C PRO A 36 -14.14 32.97 -27.02
N MET A 37 -15.32 33.34 -27.53
CA MET A 37 -15.81 32.82 -28.82
C MET A 37 -15.11 33.45 -30.02
N TYR A 38 -14.75 34.74 -29.95
CA TYR A 38 -14.10 35.46 -31.04
C TYR A 38 -12.82 36.17 -30.57
N PRO A 39 -11.81 35.42 -30.08
CA PRO A 39 -10.56 36.02 -29.66
C PRO A 39 -9.72 36.43 -30.88
N ASP A 40 -8.89 37.46 -30.71
CA ASP A 40 -7.87 37.84 -31.70
C ASP A 40 -6.71 36.84 -31.63
N PHE A 41 -6.89 35.67 -32.27
CA PHE A 41 -5.87 34.61 -32.29
C PHE A 41 -4.52 35.09 -32.82
N PRO A 42 -4.42 35.83 -33.95
CA PRO A 42 -3.13 36.38 -34.39
C PRO A 42 -2.41 37.16 -33.30
N ALA A 43 -3.10 38.05 -32.59
CA ALA A 43 -2.49 38.82 -31.51
C ALA A 43 -2.12 37.96 -30.28
N LEU A 44 -2.93 36.97 -29.92
CA LEU A 44 -2.65 36.06 -28.80
C LEU A 44 -1.47 35.13 -29.11
N ILE A 45 -1.37 34.63 -30.34
CA ILE A 45 -0.26 33.81 -30.84
C ILE A 45 1.02 34.63 -30.84
N ALA A 46 1.00 35.87 -31.37
CA ALA A 46 2.15 36.76 -31.35
C ALA A 46 2.64 37.08 -29.93
N LYS A 47 1.74 37.06 -28.93
CA LYS A 47 2.07 37.22 -27.50
C LYS A 47 2.50 35.92 -26.80
N GLY A 48 2.54 34.79 -27.51
CA GLY A 48 2.92 33.48 -26.96
C GLY A 48 1.91 32.90 -25.96
N ARG A 49 0.63 33.26 -26.06
CA ARG A 49 -0.42 32.88 -25.09
C ARG A 49 -1.23 31.65 -25.48
N VAL A 50 -1.12 31.21 -26.73
CA VAL A 50 -1.95 30.12 -27.28
C VAL A 50 -1.12 28.85 -27.40
N TRP A 51 -1.64 27.77 -26.82
CA TRP A 51 -0.98 26.47 -26.79
C TRP A 51 -1.93 25.39 -27.30
N VAL A 52 -1.42 24.53 -28.18
CA VAL A 52 -2.21 23.54 -28.91
C VAL A 52 -1.62 22.15 -28.75
N ASN A 53 -2.46 21.12 -28.82
CA ASN A 53 -1.97 19.75 -28.92
C ASN A 53 -1.67 19.36 -30.37
N GLU A 54 -0.97 18.24 -30.56
CA GLU A 54 -0.39 17.83 -31.85
C GLU A 54 -1.40 17.77 -33.01
N ASP A 55 -2.61 17.26 -32.77
CA ASP A 55 -3.67 17.11 -33.78
C ASP A 55 -4.65 18.30 -33.85
N LEU A 56 -4.36 19.41 -33.16
CA LEU A 56 -5.20 20.60 -33.06
C LEU A 56 -6.64 20.33 -32.61
N SER A 57 -6.90 19.26 -31.85
CA SER A 57 -8.23 18.97 -31.30
C SER A 57 -8.51 19.65 -29.96
N ALA A 58 -7.51 20.24 -29.31
CA ALA A 58 -7.66 21.04 -28.11
C ALA A 58 -6.61 22.15 -28.01
N TYR A 59 -6.99 23.27 -27.39
CA TYR A 59 -6.07 24.36 -27.10
C TYR A 59 -6.33 24.99 -25.72
N SER A 60 -5.34 25.70 -25.22
CA SER A 60 -5.48 26.63 -24.11
C SER A 60 -5.00 28.03 -24.47
N VAL A 61 -5.61 29.02 -23.83
CA VAL A 61 -5.10 30.38 -23.79
C VAL A 61 -4.75 30.68 -22.35
N HIS A 62 -3.48 30.94 -22.07
CA HIS A 62 -3.01 31.23 -20.72
C HIS A 62 -1.81 32.17 -20.73
N TYR A 63 -1.63 32.90 -19.64
CA TYR A 63 -0.53 33.84 -19.48
C TYR A 63 -0.24 34.08 -18.01
N ARG A 64 0.99 34.50 -17.71
CA ARG A 64 1.35 34.94 -16.36
C ARG A 64 0.64 36.24 -16.03
N ASP A 65 -0.02 36.29 -14.88
CA ASP A 65 -0.61 37.49 -14.30
C ASP A 65 -0.20 37.59 -12.83
N GLY A 66 0.64 38.57 -12.50
CA GLY A 66 1.28 38.67 -11.18
C GLY A 66 2.04 37.40 -10.77
N ASP A 67 1.61 36.81 -9.66
CA ASP A 67 2.10 35.55 -9.08
C ASP A 67 1.20 34.34 -9.43
N ALA A 68 0.28 34.47 -10.39
CA ALA A 68 -0.55 33.38 -10.88
C ALA A 68 -0.30 33.09 -12.37
N LEU A 69 -0.64 31.87 -12.79
CA LEU A 69 -0.87 31.58 -14.20
C LEU A 69 -2.37 31.72 -14.47
N HIS A 70 -2.77 32.74 -15.22
CA HIS A 70 -4.15 32.96 -15.60
C HIS A 70 -4.52 32.08 -16.80
N LEU A 71 -5.48 31.17 -16.60
CA LEU A 71 -6.04 30.30 -17.63
C LEU A 71 -7.34 30.92 -18.16
N GLU A 72 -7.22 31.61 -19.29
CA GLU A 72 -8.31 32.36 -19.91
C GLU A 72 -9.31 31.45 -20.63
N ALA A 73 -8.82 30.43 -21.34
CA ALA A 73 -9.67 29.50 -22.07
C ALA A 73 -9.07 28.10 -22.15
N VAL A 74 -9.95 27.09 -22.08
CA VAL A 74 -9.67 25.70 -22.44
C VAL A 74 -10.75 25.25 -23.40
N VAL A 75 -10.35 24.86 -24.61
CA VAL A 75 -11.30 24.54 -25.68
C VAL A 75 -10.94 23.20 -26.30
N VAL A 76 -11.96 22.39 -26.52
CA VAL A 76 -11.86 21.07 -27.15
C VAL A 76 -12.83 21.04 -28.32
N ALA A 77 -12.34 20.64 -29.49
CA ALA A 77 -13.14 20.50 -30.70
C ALA A 77 -14.32 19.55 -30.46
N PRO A 78 -15.54 19.85 -30.97
CA PRO A 78 -16.75 19.06 -30.68
C PRO A 78 -16.61 17.56 -30.96
N ASP A 79 -15.94 17.20 -32.04
CA ASP A 79 -15.63 15.82 -32.45
C ASP A 79 -14.63 15.10 -31.54
N ALA A 80 -13.90 15.85 -30.70
CA ALA A 80 -12.95 15.34 -29.74
C ALA A 80 -13.45 15.41 -28.27
N GLN A 81 -14.68 15.87 -28.05
CA GLN A 81 -15.29 15.91 -26.71
C GLN A 81 -15.52 14.49 -26.15
N GLY A 82 -15.70 14.36 -24.84
CA GLY A 82 -15.84 13.06 -24.16
C GLY A 82 -14.54 12.27 -23.97
N ARG A 83 -13.44 12.63 -24.65
CA ARG A 83 -12.12 11.97 -24.54
C ARG A 83 -11.28 12.42 -23.33
N GLY A 84 -11.85 13.24 -22.45
CA GLY A 84 -11.18 13.81 -21.27
C GLY A 84 -10.09 14.83 -21.59
N LEU A 85 -10.04 15.38 -22.81
CA LEU A 85 -9.00 16.32 -23.24
C LEU A 85 -8.97 17.60 -22.39
N GLY A 86 -10.13 18.16 -22.03
CA GLY A 86 -10.18 19.37 -21.19
C GLY A 86 -9.47 19.19 -19.84
N ARG A 87 -9.66 18.04 -19.17
CA ARG A 87 -8.94 17.72 -17.92
C ARG A 87 -7.43 17.60 -18.14
N LYS A 88 -7.01 17.01 -19.26
CA LYS A 88 -5.59 16.85 -19.60
C LYS A 88 -4.93 18.19 -19.90
N VAL A 89 -5.62 19.08 -20.62
CA VAL A 89 -5.16 20.46 -20.89
C VAL A 89 -5.00 21.24 -19.58
N ILE A 90 -5.99 21.20 -18.69
CA ILE A 90 -5.90 21.87 -17.38
C ILE A 90 -4.72 21.32 -16.57
N ALA A 91 -4.55 19.99 -16.51
CA ALA A 91 -3.43 19.38 -15.81
C ALA A 91 -2.06 19.80 -16.39
N TRP A 92 -1.96 19.96 -17.70
CA TRP A 92 -0.75 20.49 -18.34
C TRP A 92 -0.47 21.94 -17.93
N VAL A 93 -1.50 22.80 -17.92
CA VAL A 93 -1.38 24.21 -17.47
C VAL A 93 -0.97 24.30 -16.01
N GLU A 94 -1.51 23.43 -15.14
CA GLU A 94 -1.08 23.35 -13.74
C GLU A 94 0.38 22.94 -13.59
N ALA A 95 0.88 22.03 -14.43
CA ALA A 95 2.29 21.66 -14.46
C ALA A 95 3.17 22.82 -14.98
N GLU A 96 2.69 23.57 -15.97
CA GLU A 96 3.38 24.74 -16.51
C GLU A 96 3.49 25.87 -15.47
N ALA A 97 2.42 26.14 -14.71
CA ALA A 97 2.45 27.09 -13.60
C ALA A 97 3.55 26.73 -12.57
N ARG A 98 3.68 25.43 -12.23
CA ARG A 98 4.75 24.94 -11.36
C ARG A 98 6.13 25.12 -11.97
N ARG A 99 6.29 24.79 -13.26
CA ARG A 99 7.56 24.96 -14.00
C ARG A 99 8.02 26.42 -14.00
N LEU A 100 7.08 27.35 -14.05
CA LEU A 100 7.30 28.79 -13.99
C LEU A 100 7.48 29.33 -12.55
N GLY A 101 7.38 28.47 -11.53
CA GLY A 101 7.52 28.86 -10.12
C GLY A 101 6.33 29.66 -9.57
N LEU A 102 5.16 29.56 -10.21
CA LEU A 102 3.96 30.30 -9.82
C LEU A 102 3.16 29.48 -8.79
N PRO A 103 2.75 30.09 -7.66
CA PRO A 103 2.05 29.38 -6.59
C PRO A 103 0.65 28.89 -6.95
N ARG A 104 -0.05 29.53 -7.90
CA ARG A 104 -1.45 29.21 -8.19
C ARG A 104 -1.81 29.35 -9.67
N VAL A 105 -2.89 28.67 -10.05
CA VAL A 105 -3.60 28.87 -11.32
C VAL A 105 -4.94 29.54 -11.01
N GLU A 106 -5.25 30.59 -11.75
CA GLU A 106 -6.52 31.33 -11.67
C GLU A 106 -7.28 31.20 -12.98
N LEU A 107 -8.61 31.15 -12.91
CA LEU A 107 -9.47 31.08 -14.09
C LEU A 107 -10.86 31.66 -13.81
N TYR A 108 -11.64 31.89 -14.86
CA TYR A 108 -13.06 32.20 -14.72
C TYR A 108 -13.91 31.44 -15.74
N THR A 109 -15.22 31.39 -15.50
CA THR A 109 -16.21 30.94 -16.47
C THR A 109 -17.51 31.72 -16.33
N ASN A 110 -18.35 31.70 -17.35
CA ASN A 110 -19.66 32.35 -17.27
C ASN A 110 -20.59 31.55 -16.35
N ALA A 111 -21.39 32.25 -15.54
CA ALA A 111 -22.33 31.64 -14.59
C ALA A 111 -23.40 30.75 -15.25
N ALA A 112 -23.65 30.88 -16.56
CA ALA A 112 -24.55 30.03 -17.32
C ALA A 112 -23.90 28.71 -17.80
N MET A 113 -22.58 28.53 -17.65
CA MET A 113 -21.85 27.38 -18.19
C MET A 113 -21.74 26.23 -17.16
N ALA A 114 -22.80 25.42 -17.05
CA ALA A 114 -22.89 24.34 -16.06
C ALA A 114 -21.81 23.23 -16.16
N GLY A 115 -21.13 23.09 -17.31
CA GLY A 115 -20.04 22.13 -17.49
C GLY A 115 -18.78 22.56 -16.71
N PRO A 116 -18.16 23.69 -17.08
CA PRO A 116 -17.06 24.31 -16.33
C PRO A 116 -17.32 24.47 -14.83
N LEU A 117 -18.52 24.92 -14.44
CA LEU A 117 -18.90 25.09 -13.03
C LEU A 117 -18.87 23.78 -12.22
N ARG A 118 -19.05 22.62 -12.87
CA ARG A 118 -18.88 21.30 -12.24
C ARG A 118 -17.44 20.80 -12.33
N LEU A 119 -16.74 21.12 -13.42
CA LEU A 119 -15.40 20.63 -13.70
C LEU A 119 -14.36 21.20 -12.73
N TYR A 120 -14.33 22.52 -12.53
CA TYR A 120 -13.25 23.16 -11.77
C TYR A 120 -13.24 22.77 -10.29
N PRO A 121 -14.37 22.75 -9.55
CA PRO A 121 -14.39 22.23 -8.18
C PRO A 121 -13.94 20.77 -8.09
N ALA A 122 -14.34 19.93 -9.06
CA ALA A 122 -13.91 18.52 -9.10
C ALA A 122 -12.40 18.36 -9.38
N LEU A 123 -11.75 19.38 -9.93
CA LEU A 123 -10.30 19.44 -10.12
C LEU A 123 -9.57 20.12 -8.94
N GLY A 124 -10.28 20.51 -7.88
CA GLY A 124 -9.72 21.12 -6.68
C GLY A 124 -9.55 22.63 -6.78
N TYR A 125 -10.22 23.30 -7.71
CA TYR A 125 -10.28 24.76 -7.72
C TYR A 125 -11.33 25.25 -6.71
N ALA A 126 -10.98 26.24 -5.91
CA ALA A 126 -11.87 26.94 -5.01
C ALA A 126 -12.51 28.13 -5.75
N GLU A 127 -13.81 28.32 -5.57
CA GLU A 127 -14.50 29.52 -6.04
C GLU A 127 -14.13 30.69 -5.13
N VAL A 128 -13.67 31.82 -5.72
CA VAL A 128 -13.22 33.00 -4.96
C VAL A 128 -14.21 34.15 -5.02
N SER A 129 -14.91 34.34 -6.14
CA SER A 129 -15.90 35.40 -6.27
C SER A 129 -16.87 35.17 -7.43
N ARG A 130 -18.01 35.90 -7.39
CA ARG A 130 -18.96 36.03 -8.50
C ARG A 130 -19.33 37.50 -8.67
N HIS A 131 -19.20 38.02 -9.89
CA HIS A 131 -19.62 39.37 -10.21
C HIS A 131 -19.75 39.56 -11.73
N GLU A 132 -20.34 40.68 -12.16
CA GLU A 132 -20.34 41.08 -13.56
C GLU A 132 -19.01 41.73 -13.94
N GLU A 133 -18.41 41.26 -15.03
CA GLU A 133 -17.18 41.82 -15.59
C GLU A 133 -17.26 41.81 -17.13
N ALA A 134 -16.92 42.94 -17.75
CA ALA A 134 -17.06 43.17 -19.19
C ALA A 134 -18.47 42.83 -19.74
N GLY A 135 -19.50 43.03 -18.91
CA GLY A 135 -20.89 42.72 -19.23
C GLY A 135 -21.24 41.24 -19.22
N PHE A 136 -20.43 40.37 -18.61
CA PHE A 136 -20.73 38.95 -18.41
C PHE A 136 -20.81 38.62 -16.92
N ALA A 137 -21.80 37.84 -16.50
CA ALA A 137 -21.81 37.25 -15.17
C ALA A 137 -20.75 36.14 -15.08
N ARG A 138 -19.68 36.38 -14.31
CA ARG A 138 -18.53 35.46 -14.18
C ARG A 138 -18.44 34.86 -12.78
N VAL A 139 -17.93 33.64 -12.75
CA VAL A 139 -17.52 32.91 -11.53
C VAL A 139 -16.02 32.68 -11.62
N PHE A 140 -15.28 33.17 -10.63
CA PHE A 140 -13.82 33.12 -10.58
C PHE A 140 -13.37 32.00 -9.66
N PHE A 141 -12.29 31.35 -10.05
CA PHE A 141 -11.72 30.21 -9.36
C PHE A 141 -10.20 30.33 -9.24
N GLU A 142 -9.65 29.78 -8.16
CA GLU A 142 -8.22 29.64 -7.96
C GLU A 142 -7.87 28.24 -7.47
N LYS A 143 -6.62 27.82 -7.71
CA LYS A 143 -6.07 26.58 -7.17
C LYS A 143 -4.60 26.76 -6.83
N ASP A 144 -4.23 26.47 -5.59
CA ASP A 144 -2.83 26.34 -5.19
C ASP A 144 -2.22 25.13 -5.91
N VAL A 145 -1.16 25.37 -6.68
CA VAL A 145 -0.46 24.32 -7.44
C VAL A 145 0.90 23.97 -6.86
N ARG A 146 1.31 24.58 -5.75
CA ARG A 146 2.52 24.21 -5.01
C ARG A 146 2.37 22.77 -4.51
N GLY A 147 3.03 21.83 -5.18
CA GLY A 147 3.10 20.43 -4.73
C GLY A 147 2.12 19.44 -5.34
N LEU A 148 1.53 19.72 -6.51
CA LEU A 148 0.54 18.83 -7.13
C LEU A 148 1.04 17.85 -8.22
N GLU A 149 2.35 17.60 -8.32
CA GLU A 149 2.83 16.24 -8.60
C GLU A 149 3.44 15.70 -7.30
N VAL A 150 2.72 14.85 -6.60
CA VAL A 150 3.29 14.15 -5.45
C VAL A 150 4.36 13.21 -6.00
N HIS A 151 5.63 13.57 -5.79
CA HIS A 151 6.80 12.74 -6.11
C HIS A 151 6.47 11.25 -5.85
N PRO A 152 6.76 10.30 -6.77
CA PRO A 152 6.28 8.92 -6.68
C PRO A 152 6.52 8.27 -5.32
N VAL A 153 7.69 8.50 -4.72
CA VAL A 153 8.02 8.07 -3.35
C VAL A 153 7.08 8.70 -2.32
N ARG A 154 6.87 10.02 -2.32
CA ARG A 154 5.94 10.69 -1.40
C ARG A 154 4.52 10.13 -1.53
N ARG A 155 4.09 9.79 -2.74
CA ARG A 155 2.78 9.17 -2.99
C ARG A 155 2.69 7.80 -2.34
N ALA A 156 3.73 6.97 -2.50
CA ALA A 156 3.82 5.67 -1.85
C ALA A 156 3.80 5.78 -0.32
N LEU A 157 4.48 6.77 0.26
CA LEU A 157 4.48 7.03 1.69
C LEU A 157 3.08 7.41 2.21
N LEU A 158 2.39 8.34 1.55
CA LEU A 158 1.02 8.73 1.93
C LEU A 158 0.01 7.58 1.77
N MET A 159 0.21 6.71 0.76
CA MET A 159 -0.58 5.49 0.61
C MET A 159 -0.36 4.53 1.79
N GLN A 160 0.89 4.35 2.24
CA GLN A 160 1.19 3.55 3.43
C GLN A 160 0.55 4.16 4.69
N ALA A 161 0.64 5.47 4.89
CA ALA A 161 0.01 6.14 6.04
C ALA A 161 -1.51 5.87 6.08
N THR A 162 -2.16 5.88 4.91
CA THR A 162 -3.59 5.53 4.78
C THR A 162 -3.87 4.07 5.19
N ILE A 163 -2.99 3.14 4.81
CA ILE A 163 -3.07 1.73 5.23
C ILE A 163 -2.90 1.62 6.76
N CYS A 164 -1.94 2.31 7.35
CA CYS A 164 -1.73 2.33 8.81
C CYS A 164 -2.98 2.82 9.55
N ARG A 165 -3.61 3.93 9.13
CA ARG A 165 -4.88 4.41 9.72
C ARG A 165 -5.99 3.36 9.64
N ARG A 166 -6.16 2.74 8.46
CA ARG A 166 -7.16 1.68 8.25
C ARG A 166 -6.92 0.47 9.15
N LEU A 167 -5.67 0.12 9.38
CA LEU A 167 -5.24 -1.00 10.24
C LEU A 167 -5.07 -0.58 11.71
N LYS A 168 -5.79 0.46 12.15
CA LYS A 168 -5.85 0.97 13.52
C LYS A 168 -4.48 1.37 14.09
N SER A 169 -3.68 2.06 13.29
CA SER A 169 -2.38 2.61 13.70
C SER A 169 -2.24 4.09 13.31
N PRO A 170 -3.03 4.98 13.95
CA PRO A 170 -3.02 6.40 13.64
C PRO A 170 -1.69 7.10 13.97
N PHE A 171 -0.96 6.63 15.00
CA PHE A 171 0.33 7.23 15.36
C PHE A 171 1.39 6.91 14.32
N THR A 172 1.51 5.64 13.90
CA THR A 172 2.47 5.28 12.84
C THR A 172 2.13 6.01 11.54
N ALA A 173 0.84 6.18 11.23
CA ALA A 173 0.43 6.99 10.09
C ALA A 173 0.90 8.45 10.20
N ALA A 174 0.71 9.08 11.36
CA ALA A 174 1.16 10.45 11.62
C ALA A 174 2.69 10.59 11.49
N VAL A 175 3.45 9.63 12.02
CA VAL A 175 4.92 9.58 11.84
C VAL A 175 5.28 9.50 10.36
N ILE A 176 4.61 8.68 9.56
CA ILE A 176 4.85 8.59 8.11
C ILE A 176 4.50 9.91 7.40
N ASP A 177 3.39 10.57 7.76
CA ASP A 177 3.05 11.89 7.23
C ASP A 177 4.16 12.90 7.55
N CYS A 178 4.66 12.90 8.79
CA CYS A 178 5.71 13.82 9.23
C CYS A 178 7.05 13.58 8.53
N ILE A 179 7.45 12.31 8.36
CA ILE A 179 8.63 11.94 7.58
C ILE A 179 8.46 12.45 6.15
N THR A 180 7.30 12.19 5.53
CA THR A 180 6.99 12.66 4.18
C THR A 180 7.16 14.18 4.10
N ALA A 181 6.60 14.93 5.04
CA ALA A 181 6.75 16.38 5.08
C ALA A 181 8.18 16.86 5.38
N ALA A 182 9.03 16.05 6.03
CA ALA A 182 10.40 16.40 6.40
C ALA A 182 11.45 16.14 5.29
N LEU A 183 11.18 15.24 4.33
CA LEU A 183 12.14 14.89 3.27
C LEU A 183 12.52 16.12 2.41
N ARG A 184 13.83 16.36 2.22
CA ARG A 184 14.38 17.44 1.38
C ARG A 184 15.55 16.90 0.56
N GLU A 185 15.61 17.22 -0.73
CA GLU A 185 16.81 16.97 -1.54
C GLU A 185 18.02 17.72 -0.96
N GLY A 186 19.21 17.20 -1.17
CA GLY A 186 20.46 17.69 -0.60
C GLY A 186 20.70 17.27 0.86
N THR A 187 19.84 16.41 1.42
CA THR A 187 20.06 15.78 2.73
C THR A 187 20.32 14.29 2.54
N VAL A 188 21.16 13.67 3.39
CA VAL A 188 21.52 12.25 3.28
C VAL A 188 20.28 11.34 3.19
N LEU A 189 19.32 11.52 4.12
CA LEU A 189 18.09 10.74 4.12
C LEU A 189 17.17 11.12 2.94
N GLY A 190 17.03 12.41 2.65
CA GLY A 190 16.17 12.89 1.58
C GLY A 190 16.62 12.40 0.21
N ASP A 191 17.92 12.45 -0.09
CA ASP A 191 18.46 11.98 -1.36
C ASP A 191 18.32 10.46 -1.49
N ARG A 192 18.59 9.71 -0.41
CA ARG A 192 18.41 8.25 -0.40
C ARG A 192 16.97 7.82 -0.64
N VAL A 193 16.01 8.54 -0.06
CA VAL A 193 14.59 8.20 -0.13
C VAL A 193 13.96 8.70 -1.42
N LEU A 194 14.22 9.95 -1.83
CA LEU A 194 13.63 10.53 -3.04
C LEU A 194 14.20 9.89 -4.32
N HIS A 195 15.46 9.44 -4.31
CA HIS A 195 16.06 8.67 -5.42
C HIS A 195 16.04 7.16 -5.17
N TRP A 196 15.03 6.66 -4.45
CA TRP A 196 14.94 5.23 -4.14
C TRP A 196 14.96 4.39 -5.44
N PRO A 197 15.89 3.42 -5.58
CA PRO A 197 16.09 2.71 -6.84
C PRO A 197 15.06 1.59 -7.10
N GLY A 198 14.34 1.15 -6.07
CA GLY A 198 13.32 0.10 -6.16
C GLY A 198 11.89 0.64 -6.23
N ASP A 199 10.90 -0.22 -5.98
CA ASP A 199 9.49 0.19 -5.94
C ASP A 199 9.11 0.64 -4.52
N PRO A 200 8.95 1.95 -4.24
CA PRO A 200 8.68 2.43 -2.88
C PRO A 200 7.29 2.06 -2.35
N ALA A 201 6.41 1.48 -3.18
CA ALA A 201 5.02 1.20 -2.83
C ALA A 201 4.87 0.20 -1.65
N PRO A 202 3.71 0.23 -0.95
CA PRO A 202 3.39 -0.73 0.11
C PRO A 202 3.51 -2.21 -0.27
N ARG A 203 3.24 -2.56 -1.54
CA ARG A 203 3.34 -3.92 -2.08
C ARG A 203 4.69 -4.22 -2.73
N GLY A 204 5.57 -3.23 -2.86
CA GLY A 204 6.95 -3.38 -3.32
C GLY A 204 7.89 -3.42 -2.12
N ASP A 205 8.77 -2.43 -2.01
CA ASP A 205 9.76 -2.31 -0.95
C ASP A 205 9.20 -1.90 0.42
N ALA A 206 7.96 -1.43 0.48
CA ALA A 206 7.35 -0.89 1.70
C ALA A 206 8.24 0.17 2.38
N LEU A 207 8.79 1.10 1.58
CA LEU A 207 9.81 2.07 2.01
C LEU A 207 9.36 2.92 3.22
N ALA A 208 8.08 3.28 3.27
CA ALA A 208 7.50 4.01 4.40
C ALA A 208 7.57 3.23 5.72
N LEU A 209 7.41 1.90 5.69
CA LEU A 209 7.58 1.06 6.88
C LEU A 209 9.06 0.90 7.26
N ARG A 210 9.98 0.93 6.29
CA ARG A 210 11.44 1.01 6.56
C ARG A 210 11.78 2.29 7.31
N LEU A 211 11.25 3.42 6.86
CA LEU A 211 11.44 4.73 7.50
C LEU A 211 10.84 4.79 8.91
N ALA A 212 9.59 4.34 9.08
CA ALA A 212 8.95 4.29 10.39
C ALA A 212 9.70 3.35 11.36
N GLY A 213 10.13 2.17 10.89
CA GLY A 213 10.93 1.23 11.67
C GLY A 213 12.30 1.80 12.06
N ALA A 214 12.95 2.57 11.19
CA ALA A 214 14.22 3.22 11.46
C ALA A 214 14.11 4.24 12.62
N LEU A 215 13.07 5.07 12.63
CA LEU A 215 12.82 5.97 13.76
C LEU A 215 12.47 5.19 15.03
N HIS A 216 11.66 4.14 14.92
CA HIS A 216 11.24 3.33 16.06
C HIS A 216 12.43 2.65 16.74
N VAL A 217 13.38 2.06 15.97
CA VAL A 217 14.57 1.46 16.58
C VAL A 217 15.45 2.50 17.28
N CYS A 218 15.58 3.71 16.74
CA CYS A 218 16.32 4.80 17.38
C CYS A 218 15.67 5.23 18.69
N VAL A 219 14.34 5.35 18.71
CA VAL A 219 13.58 5.66 19.93
C VAL A 219 13.75 4.57 20.97
N ARG A 220 13.62 3.29 20.60
CA ARG A 220 13.84 2.15 21.51
C ARG A 220 15.28 2.04 22.03
N ALA A 221 16.25 2.55 21.27
CA ALA A 221 17.65 2.65 21.68
C ALA A 221 17.96 3.89 22.53
N GLY A 222 16.97 4.76 22.80
CA GLY A 222 17.15 5.99 23.59
C GLY A 222 17.90 7.11 22.86
N ARG A 223 18.07 7.02 21.54
CA ARG A 223 18.83 8.01 20.74
C ARG A 223 18.04 9.27 20.42
N LEU A 224 16.71 9.18 20.44
CA LEU A 224 15.80 10.26 20.07
C LEU A 224 14.86 10.61 21.23
N PRO A 225 15.37 11.17 22.34
CA PRO A 225 14.57 11.42 23.56
C PRO A 225 13.38 12.35 23.30
N ARG A 226 13.56 13.41 22.49
CA ARG A 226 12.47 14.33 22.13
C ARG A 226 11.37 13.61 21.33
N LEU A 227 11.72 12.77 20.36
CA LEU A 227 10.73 12.00 19.60
C LEU A 227 10.06 10.92 20.46
N ALA A 228 10.77 10.36 21.44
CA ALA A 228 10.25 9.35 22.35
C ALA A 228 9.08 9.86 23.20
N GLU A 229 9.01 11.16 23.50
CA GLU A 229 7.88 11.79 24.23
C GLU A 229 6.53 11.63 23.52
N PHE A 230 6.53 11.36 22.21
CA PHE A 230 5.33 11.16 21.42
C PHE A 230 4.95 9.69 21.25
N TYR A 231 5.87 8.75 21.53
CA TYR A 231 5.61 7.33 21.34
C TYR A 231 4.63 6.82 22.41
N PRO A 232 3.66 5.96 22.03
CA PRO A 232 2.75 5.33 22.98
C PRO A 232 3.49 4.67 24.17
N PRO A 233 2.92 4.72 25.39
CA PRO A 233 1.55 5.12 25.72
C PRO A 233 1.33 6.63 25.90
N ALA A 234 2.32 7.48 25.57
CA ALA A 234 2.13 8.93 25.65
C ALA A 234 0.94 9.37 24.77
N ALA A 235 0.14 10.31 25.27
CA ALA A 235 -0.91 10.91 24.47
C ALA A 235 -0.27 11.74 23.35
N MET A 236 -0.77 11.57 22.12
CA MET A 236 -0.30 12.37 20.99
C MET A 236 -0.61 13.85 21.27
N SER A 237 0.44 14.66 21.42
CA SER A 237 0.36 16.12 21.50
C SER A 237 0.05 16.72 20.12
N ALA A 238 0.19 18.04 19.95
CA ALA A 238 -0.16 18.68 18.68
C ALA A 238 0.67 18.11 17.52
N PHE A 239 0.05 17.90 16.36
CA PHE A 239 0.72 17.37 15.15
C PHE A 239 1.95 18.20 14.75
N ALA A 240 1.92 19.51 14.98
CA ALA A 240 3.05 20.41 14.74
C ALA A 240 4.29 20.05 15.58
N ASP A 241 4.09 19.70 16.85
CA ASP A 241 5.21 19.32 17.73
C ASP A 241 5.84 18.00 17.30
N LEU A 242 5.01 17.04 16.85
CA LEU A 242 5.47 15.78 16.27
C LEU A 242 6.25 16.02 14.96
N GLN A 243 5.74 16.92 14.10
CA GLN A 243 6.41 17.29 12.85
C GLN A 243 7.81 17.82 13.12
N ASP A 244 7.97 18.70 14.11
CA ASP A 244 9.25 19.27 14.48
C ASP A 244 10.20 18.19 15.03
N ALA A 245 9.73 17.33 15.93
CA ALA A 245 10.53 16.24 16.49
C ALA A 245 10.99 15.23 15.42
N VAL A 246 10.12 14.86 14.48
CA VAL A 246 10.48 13.98 13.36
C VAL A 246 11.46 14.67 12.41
N THR A 247 11.27 15.97 12.12
CA THR A 247 12.20 16.72 11.26
C THR A 247 13.59 16.81 11.87
N GLU A 248 13.67 17.04 13.18
CA GLU A 248 14.92 17.01 13.94
C GLU A 248 15.56 15.62 13.89
N ALA A 249 14.80 14.55 14.16
CA ALA A 249 15.30 13.18 14.11
C ALA A 249 15.86 12.80 12.73
N CYS A 250 15.15 13.16 11.65
CA CYS A 250 15.60 12.92 10.27
C CYS A 250 16.93 13.63 9.96
N ARG A 251 17.19 14.79 10.58
CA ARG A 251 18.46 15.52 10.43
C ARG A 251 19.56 14.93 11.30
N ALA A 252 19.27 14.67 12.57
CA ALA A 252 20.23 14.17 13.55
C ALA A 252 20.72 12.76 13.20
N GLU A 253 19.82 11.89 12.73
CA GLU A 253 20.11 10.48 12.47
C GLU A 253 20.14 10.13 10.97
N GLY A 254 20.23 11.12 10.08
CA GLY A 254 20.03 10.94 8.64
C GLY A 254 20.84 9.81 8.00
N GLN A 255 22.11 9.64 8.38
CA GLN A 255 22.95 8.54 7.89
C GLN A 255 22.48 7.17 8.41
N MET A 256 22.24 7.06 9.71
CA MET A 256 21.76 5.81 10.33
C MET A 256 20.42 5.39 9.73
N LEU A 257 19.49 6.34 9.56
CA LEU A 257 18.19 6.10 8.96
C LEU A 257 18.34 5.65 7.50
N ALA A 258 19.26 6.23 6.73
CA ALA A 258 19.52 5.86 5.33
C ALA A 258 20.10 4.44 5.20
N ASP A 259 21.03 4.07 6.08
CA ASP A 259 21.64 2.73 6.12
C ASP A 259 20.60 1.67 6.50
N TRP A 260 19.70 1.99 7.43
CA TRP A 260 18.61 1.12 7.86
C TRP A 260 17.67 0.72 6.73
N LEU A 261 17.50 1.55 5.70
CA LEU A 261 16.56 1.28 4.59
C LEU A 261 16.94 0.06 3.75
N THR A 262 18.13 -0.51 3.96
CA THR A 262 18.53 -1.80 3.37
C THR A 262 17.81 -2.99 4.01
N PHE A 263 17.30 -2.83 5.23
CA PHE A 263 16.56 -3.87 5.92
C PHE A 263 15.07 -3.83 5.54
N ALA A 264 14.58 -4.91 4.95
CA ALA A 264 13.18 -5.06 4.62
C ALA A 264 12.34 -5.44 5.87
N PRO A 265 11.06 -5.03 5.94
CA PRO A 265 10.15 -5.57 6.94
C PRO A 265 9.97 -7.08 6.76
N GLN A 266 10.38 -7.86 7.76
CA GLN A 266 10.29 -9.33 7.77
C GLN A 266 9.58 -9.78 9.05
N THR A 267 8.29 -9.48 9.20
CA THR A 267 7.64 -9.51 10.51
C THR A 267 7.19 -10.89 11.01
N ASN A 268 7.12 -11.93 10.15
CA ASN A 268 6.51 -13.25 10.44
C ASN A 268 5.41 -13.20 11.51
N GLU A 269 4.32 -12.48 11.19
CA GLU A 269 3.33 -12.05 12.19
C GLU A 269 2.67 -13.23 12.91
N THR A 270 2.95 -13.36 14.20
CA THR A 270 2.47 -14.46 15.05
C THR A 270 0.96 -14.47 15.22
N GLY A 271 0.31 -13.31 15.15
CA GLY A 271 -1.15 -13.21 15.19
C GLY A 271 -1.82 -14.01 14.07
N ARG A 272 -1.15 -14.24 12.93
CA ARG A 272 -1.69 -15.06 11.83
C ARG A 272 -1.86 -16.53 12.20
N SER A 273 -1.21 -16.99 13.26
CA SER A 273 -1.49 -18.31 13.84
C SER A 273 -2.96 -18.47 14.27
N ALA A 274 -3.70 -17.37 14.50
CA ALA A 274 -5.16 -17.40 14.72
C ALA A 274 -5.94 -18.03 13.54
N ALA A 275 -5.43 -17.90 12.31
CA ALA A 275 -6.00 -18.53 11.12
C ALA A 275 -5.35 -19.89 10.84
N LEU A 276 -4.02 -19.99 11.01
CA LEU A 276 -3.30 -21.24 10.73
C LEU A 276 -3.73 -22.38 11.64
N TYR A 277 -3.87 -22.15 12.95
CA TYR A 277 -4.19 -23.20 13.91
C TYR A 277 -5.50 -23.94 13.58
N PRO A 278 -6.64 -23.27 13.36
CA PRO A 278 -7.88 -23.97 12.96
C PRO A 278 -7.80 -24.57 11.54
N GLY A 279 -6.98 -24.01 10.65
CA GLY A 279 -6.66 -24.65 9.36
C GLY A 279 -5.88 -25.97 9.52
N LEU A 280 -4.99 -26.05 10.51
CA LEU A 280 -4.31 -27.29 10.87
C LEU A 280 -5.26 -28.26 11.58
N MET A 281 -6.20 -27.78 12.41
CA MET A 281 -7.25 -28.63 12.98
C MET A 281 -8.10 -29.31 11.90
N ALA A 282 -8.45 -28.60 10.82
CA ALA A 282 -9.15 -29.20 9.68
C ALA A 282 -8.34 -30.34 9.03
N ILE A 283 -7.01 -30.17 8.91
CA ILE A 283 -6.13 -31.25 8.42
C ILE A 283 -6.08 -32.42 9.43
N ALA A 284 -6.06 -32.13 10.73
CA ALA A 284 -6.05 -33.14 11.78
C ALA A 284 -7.35 -33.96 11.78
N ASP A 285 -8.49 -33.32 11.58
CA ASP A 285 -9.80 -33.98 11.50
C ASP A 285 -9.87 -34.94 10.31
N ARG A 286 -9.32 -34.54 9.16
CA ARG A 286 -9.32 -35.36 7.93
C ARG A 286 -8.42 -36.58 7.99
N PHE A 287 -7.22 -36.44 8.55
CA PHE A 287 -6.19 -37.47 8.43
C PHE A 287 -5.85 -38.15 9.76
N GLY A 288 -5.99 -37.47 10.90
CA GLY A 288 -5.64 -38.02 12.21
C GLY A 288 -4.15 -38.36 12.38
N LEU A 289 -3.27 -37.81 11.54
CA LEU A 289 -1.83 -38.11 11.53
C LEU A 289 -0.99 -36.92 12.02
N PRO A 290 0.20 -37.17 12.62
CA PRO A 290 1.17 -36.12 12.92
C PRO A 290 1.60 -35.35 11.67
N MET A 291 1.82 -34.04 11.83
CA MET A 291 2.13 -33.12 10.75
C MET A 291 3.63 -32.77 10.71
N ASP A 292 4.15 -32.72 9.49
CA ASP A 292 5.44 -32.11 9.14
C ASP A 292 5.17 -30.76 8.48
N LEU A 293 5.36 -29.67 9.23
CA LEU A 293 5.08 -28.31 8.78
C LEU A 293 6.27 -27.74 8.00
N LEU A 294 6.02 -27.28 6.78
CA LEU A 294 6.97 -26.63 5.89
C LEU A 294 6.49 -25.21 5.58
N GLU A 295 7.08 -24.20 6.23
CA GLU A 295 6.70 -22.79 6.07
C GLU A 295 7.57 -22.09 5.00
N LEU A 296 6.93 -21.51 3.98
CA LEU A 296 7.62 -20.70 2.96
C LEU A 296 7.59 -19.22 3.34
N GLY A 297 8.74 -18.55 3.27
CA GLY A 297 8.88 -17.14 3.67
C GLY A 297 8.83 -16.96 5.19
N ALA A 298 9.49 -17.86 5.90
CA ALA A 298 9.36 -18.01 7.35
C ALA A 298 10.04 -16.90 8.16
N SER A 299 10.86 -16.02 7.57
CA SER A 299 11.62 -14.97 8.27
C SER A 299 12.32 -15.51 9.54
N ALA A 300 11.79 -15.23 10.74
CA ALA A 300 12.30 -15.64 12.04
C ALA A 300 11.75 -16.99 12.54
N GLY A 301 10.90 -17.67 11.76
CA GLY A 301 10.26 -18.94 12.11
C GLY A 301 9.29 -18.86 13.29
N LEU A 302 8.74 -17.70 13.63
CA LEU A 302 7.87 -17.57 14.79
C LEU A 302 6.57 -18.38 14.65
N ASN A 303 5.99 -18.48 13.45
CA ASN A 303 4.80 -19.29 13.23
C ASN A 303 5.08 -20.81 13.23
N THR A 304 6.32 -21.27 13.05
CA THR A 304 6.66 -22.71 13.20
C THR A 304 6.58 -23.19 14.66
N ASN A 305 6.52 -22.27 15.62
CA ASN A 305 6.34 -22.55 17.04
C ASN A 305 4.86 -22.55 17.49
N LEU A 306 3.90 -22.53 16.55
CA LEU A 306 2.46 -22.41 16.85
C LEU A 306 1.91 -23.44 17.86
N ALA A 307 2.49 -24.64 17.94
CA ALA A 307 2.07 -25.66 18.91
C ALA A 307 2.41 -25.29 20.37
N ARG A 308 3.21 -24.23 20.57
CA ARG A 308 3.63 -23.71 21.87
C ARG A 308 2.86 -22.46 22.29
N TYR A 309 1.87 -22.05 21.51
CA TYR A 309 1.02 -20.89 21.80
C TYR A 309 -0.32 -21.33 22.36
N GLY A 310 -0.98 -20.44 23.08
CA GLY A 310 -2.37 -20.60 23.51
C GLY A 310 -3.30 -19.80 22.61
N TYR A 311 -4.52 -20.32 22.44
CA TYR A 311 -5.52 -19.75 21.55
C TYR A 311 -6.88 -19.73 22.23
N THR A 312 -7.66 -18.67 22.01
CA THR A 312 -9.10 -18.67 22.27
C THR A 312 -9.82 -18.32 20.97
N LEU A 313 -10.39 -19.33 20.30
CA LEU A 313 -10.99 -19.22 18.97
C LEU A 313 -12.49 -19.52 19.07
N GLY A 314 -13.33 -18.58 18.66
CA GLY A 314 -14.79 -18.72 18.78
C GLY A 314 -15.27 -18.98 20.22
N GLY A 315 -14.53 -18.50 21.22
CA GLY A 315 -14.81 -18.73 22.64
C GLY A 315 -14.33 -20.07 23.21
N THR A 316 -13.62 -20.88 22.42
CA THR A 316 -13.04 -22.16 22.85
C THR A 316 -11.53 -22.05 22.97
N ASP A 317 -10.97 -22.59 24.05
CA ASP A 317 -9.53 -22.56 24.30
C ASP A 317 -8.82 -23.78 23.69
N PHE A 318 -7.72 -23.52 22.98
CA PHE A 318 -6.84 -24.52 22.37
C PHE A 318 -5.36 -24.21 22.66
N GLY A 319 -4.49 -25.18 22.40
CA GLY A 319 -3.05 -25.06 22.57
C GLY A 319 -2.62 -24.96 24.04
N ASP A 320 -1.48 -24.31 24.27
CA ASP A 320 -0.91 -24.16 25.61
C ASP A 320 -1.49 -22.94 26.33
N ARG A 321 -2.46 -23.19 27.22
CA ARG A 321 -3.07 -22.16 28.09
C ARG A 321 -2.08 -21.47 29.03
N LYS A 322 -0.88 -22.01 29.24
CA LYS A 322 0.18 -21.42 30.07
C LYS A 322 1.20 -20.64 29.24
N SER A 323 1.09 -20.65 27.91
CA SER A 323 2.01 -19.93 27.04
C SER A 323 1.98 -18.43 27.32
N ALA A 324 3.14 -17.78 27.26
CA ALA A 324 3.23 -16.32 27.26
C ALA A 324 2.65 -15.70 25.98
N VAL A 325 2.50 -16.49 24.91
CA VAL A 325 1.82 -16.08 23.68
C VAL A 325 0.38 -16.60 23.74
N GLN A 326 -0.55 -15.69 23.99
CA GLN A 326 -1.99 -15.94 23.90
C GLN A 326 -2.56 -15.19 22.70
N ILE A 327 -3.27 -15.91 21.82
CA ILE A 327 -3.84 -15.39 20.59
C ILE A 327 -5.36 -15.45 20.68
N VAL A 328 -5.97 -14.28 20.82
CA VAL A 328 -7.41 -14.11 21.00
C VAL A 328 -7.92 -13.10 19.96
N PRO A 329 -8.27 -13.56 18.74
CA PRO A 329 -8.83 -12.67 17.72
C PRO A 329 -10.29 -12.33 18.04
N GLU A 330 -10.78 -11.23 17.47
CA GLU A 330 -12.22 -11.08 17.27
C GLU A 330 -12.70 -12.17 16.30
N TRP A 331 -13.58 -13.05 16.76
CA TRP A 331 -14.03 -14.19 15.97
C TRP A 331 -15.42 -13.96 15.39
N ARG A 332 -15.60 -14.30 14.11
CA ARG A 332 -16.87 -14.27 13.39
C ARG A 332 -17.08 -15.60 12.69
N GLY A 333 -18.29 -16.15 12.76
CA GLY A 333 -18.61 -17.49 12.25
C GLY A 333 -18.58 -18.57 13.34
N PRO A 334 -18.78 -19.85 12.97
CA PRO A 334 -18.81 -20.96 13.92
C PRO A 334 -17.45 -21.12 14.61
N ALA A 335 -17.46 -21.62 15.86
CA ALA A 335 -16.23 -21.98 16.54
C ALA A 335 -15.55 -23.17 15.81
N PRO A 336 -14.20 -23.23 15.77
CA PRO A 336 -13.51 -24.41 15.26
C PRO A 336 -13.90 -25.65 16.06
N THR A 337 -14.08 -26.76 15.36
CA THR A 337 -14.34 -28.07 15.96
C THR A 337 -13.32 -29.07 15.40
N GLY A 338 -13.18 -30.23 16.05
CA GLY A 338 -12.21 -31.25 15.67
C GLY A 338 -10.99 -31.34 16.59
N PRO A 339 -10.08 -32.29 16.35
CA PRO A 339 -8.91 -32.54 17.17
C PRO A 339 -7.86 -31.43 17.02
N GLU A 340 -7.08 -31.21 18.08
CA GLU A 340 -5.92 -30.32 18.02
C GLU A 340 -4.80 -30.92 17.15
N PRO A 341 -4.06 -30.09 16.38
CA PRO A 341 -3.03 -30.58 15.49
C PRO A 341 -1.82 -31.14 16.25
N CYS A 342 -1.37 -32.33 15.86
CA CYS A 342 -0.13 -32.91 16.36
C CYS A 342 1.05 -32.49 15.46
N ILE A 343 1.83 -31.49 15.86
CA ILE A 343 3.03 -31.07 15.11
C ILE A 343 4.21 -31.96 15.50
N GLY A 344 4.63 -32.86 14.59
CA GLY A 344 5.77 -33.72 14.87
C GLY A 344 7.09 -33.18 14.33
N SER A 345 7.09 -32.37 13.26
CA SER A 345 8.23 -31.54 12.89
C SER A 345 7.79 -30.23 12.24
N ALA A 346 8.65 -29.21 12.33
CA ALA A 346 8.43 -27.94 11.66
C ALA A 346 9.75 -27.39 11.13
N CYS A 347 9.74 -26.90 9.90
CA CYS A 347 10.88 -26.28 9.23
C CYS A 347 10.39 -25.11 8.37
N GLY A 348 11.13 -24.02 8.37
CA GLY A 348 10.86 -22.86 7.52
C GLY A 348 12.00 -22.58 6.54
N VAL A 349 11.67 -21.97 5.41
CA VAL A 349 12.64 -21.39 4.48
C VAL A 349 12.44 -19.90 4.33
N ASP A 350 13.51 -19.15 4.26
CA ASP A 350 13.50 -17.73 3.91
C ASP A 350 14.78 -17.38 3.14
N LEU A 351 14.73 -16.36 2.26
CA LEU A 351 15.92 -15.87 1.58
C LEU A 351 16.94 -15.32 2.58
N ASN A 352 16.46 -14.66 3.64
CA ASN A 352 17.28 -14.05 4.68
C ASN A 352 16.70 -14.38 6.07
N PRO A 353 16.85 -15.63 6.56
CA PRO A 353 16.30 -16.05 7.84
C PRO A 353 16.81 -15.18 9.00
N LEU A 354 15.93 -14.91 9.96
CA LEU A 354 16.22 -14.02 11.08
C LEU A 354 16.49 -14.79 12.36
N ASP A 355 17.74 -14.76 12.82
CA ASP A 355 18.12 -15.36 14.10
C ASP A 355 17.71 -14.45 15.28
N THR A 356 16.65 -14.85 15.98
CA THR A 356 16.14 -14.12 17.16
C THR A 356 17.00 -14.26 18.41
N ALA A 357 17.97 -15.19 18.43
CA ALA A 357 18.97 -15.27 19.50
C ALA A 357 19.91 -14.05 19.45
N ASN A 358 20.14 -13.47 18.27
CA ASN A 358 20.87 -12.23 18.12
C ASN A 358 20.01 -11.04 18.64
N PRO A 359 20.45 -10.31 19.68
CA PRO A 359 19.70 -9.19 20.24
C PRO A 359 19.43 -8.06 19.24
N GLU A 360 20.33 -7.83 18.28
CA GLU A 360 20.15 -6.78 17.27
C GLU A 360 19.07 -7.16 16.26
N VAL A 361 19.03 -8.42 15.82
CA VAL A 361 17.98 -8.93 14.94
C VAL A 361 16.62 -8.89 15.65
N ALA A 362 16.58 -9.26 16.93
CA ALA A 362 15.36 -9.14 17.74
C ALA A 362 14.89 -7.68 17.88
N ARG A 363 15.80 -6.73 18.11
CA ARG A 363 15.45 -5.29 18.12
C ARG A 363 14.89 -4.83 16.78
N ARG A 364 15.48 -5.27 15.67
CA ARG A 364 15.02 -4.97 14.31
C ARG A 364 13.62 -5.51 14.04
N LEU A 365 13.35 -6.76 14.38
CA LEU A 365 12.01 -7.36 14.28
C LEU A 365 10.96 -6.52 15.01
N MET A 366 11.26 -6.17 16.28
CA MET A 366 10.39 -5.36 17.10
C MET A 366 10.18 -3.94 16.56
N ALA A 367 11.18 -3.36 15.89
CA ALA A 367 11.07 -2.01 15.32
C ALA A 367 10.02 -1.94 14.20
N TYR A 368 9.76 -3.04 13.49
CA TYR A 368 8.70 -3.13 12.47
C TYR A 368 7.31 -3.45 13.03
N ALA A 369 7.19 -3.73 14.33
CA ALA A 369 5.90 -3.73 15.00
C ALA A 369 5.53 -2.29 15.37
N TRP A 370 4.29 -1.91 15.03
CA TRP A 370 3.84 -0.52 15.16
C TRP A 370 3.66 -0.16 16.65
N PRO A 371 4.22 0.98 17.10
CA PRO A 371 4.29 1.32 18.52
C PRO A 371 2.93 1.57 19.18
N ASP A 372 1.90 1.91 18.41
CA ASP A 372 0.51 2.07 18.85
C ASP A 372 -0.30 0.76 18.82
N GLN A 373 0.38 -0.39 18.74
CA GLN A 373 -0.21 -1.73 18.86
C GLN A 373 0.47 -2.51 20.01
N PRO A 374 0.27 -2.09 21.28
CA PRO A 374 1.01 -2.64 22.42
C PRO A 374 0.78 -4.14 22.62
N GLU A 375 -0.42 -4.66 22.37
CA GLU A 375 -0.71 -6.09 22.47
C GLU A 375 0.06 -6.90 21.42
N ARG A 376 0.22 -6.34 20.22
CA ARG A 376 1.00 -6.96 19.14
C ARG A 376 2.49 -6.96 19.45
N LEU A 377 3.01 -5.87 20.03
CA LEU A 377 4.39 -5.78 20.51
C LEU A 377 4.66 -6.79 21.62
N ALA A 378 3.81 -6.86 22.65
CA ALA A 378 3.93 -7.81 23.75
C ALA A 378 3.89 -9.27 23.24
N ARG A 379 3.00 -9.57 22.29
CA ARG A 379 2.94 -10.90 21.65
C ARG A 379 4.22 -11.22 20.89
N LEU A 380 4.76 -10.28 20.11
CA LEU A 380 6.01 -10.48 19.38
C LEU A 380 7.19 -10.73 20.32
N GLU A 381 7.27 -9.97 21.41
CA GLU A 381 8.31 -10.16 22.44
C GLU A 381 8.22 -11.55 23.11
N ALA A 382 7.01 -11.98 23.50
CA ALA A 382 6.78 -13.30 24.05
C ALA A 382 7.12 -14.42 23.05
N ALA A 383 6.79 -14.24 21.76
CA ALA A 383 7.12 -15.20 20.71
C ALA A 383 8.63 -15.29 20.46
N ILE A 384 9.35 -14.16 20.49
CA ILE A 384 10.82 -14.14 20.43
C ILE A 384 11.41 -14.90 21.62
N ALA A 385 10.86 -14.74 22.83
CA ALA A 385 11.31 -15.49 24.00
C ALA A 385 11.10 -17.01 23.83
N ILE A 386 9.94 -17.43 23.32
CA ILE A 386 9.67 -18.84 22.99
C ILE A 386 10.62 -19.35 21.91
N ALA A 387 10.86 -18.57 20.85
CA ALA A 387 11.79 -18.95 19.79
C ALA A 387 13.24 -19.07 20.28
N ARG A 388 13.65 -18.32 21.29
CA ARG A 388 14.96 -18.51 21.93
C ARG A 388 15.05 -19.80 22.75
N ALA A 389 13.98 -20.14 23.47
CA ALA A 389 13.91 -21.39 24.23
C ALA A 389 13.73 -22.63 23.32
N HIS A 390 13.08 -22.45 22.18
CA HIS A 390 12.79 -23.46 21.18
C HIS A 390 13.14 -22.91 19.78
N PRO A 391 14.43 -22.91 19.41
CA PRO A 391 14.90 -22.36 18.14
C PRO A 391 14.18 -22.98 16.92
N PRO A 392 13.53 -22.14 16.09
CA PRO A 392 12.97 -22.60 14.82
C PRO A 392 14.04 -23.21 13.92
N ARG A 393 13.73 -24.34 13.28
CA ARG A 393 14.58 -24.90 12.22
C ARG A 393 14.35 -24.09 10.94
N LEU A 394 15.35 -23.32 10.54
CA LEU A 394 15.27 -22.44 9.36
C LEU A 394 16.35 -22.79 8.34
N VAL A 395 15.98 -22.75 7.07
CA VAL A 395 16.88 -22.91 5.93
C VAL A 395 16.97 -21.57 5.20
N ALA A 396 18.20 -21.12 4.93
CA ALA A 396 18.44 -19.98 4.05
C ALA A 396 18.39 -20.46 2.59
N GLY A 397 17.48 -19.93 1.78
CA GLY A 397 17.37 -20.32 0.38
C GLY A 397 16.13 -19.79 -0.32
N ASP A 398 16.06 -20.01 -1.63
CA ASP A 398 14.86 -19.77 -2.42
C ASP A 398 13.76 -20.78 -2.05
N ALA A 399 12.52 -20.29 -1.95
CA ALA A 399 11.39 -21.09 -1.50
C ALA A 399 11.02 -22.22 -2.50
N ALA A 400 11.19 -22.00 -3.80
CA ALA A 400 10.90 -23.01 -4.81
C ALA A 400 11.99 -24.10 -4.81
N ASP A 401 13.26 -23.72 -4.83
CA ASP A 401 14.39 -24.66 -4.79
C ASP A 401 14.31 -25.58 -3.57
N TRP A 402 14.07 -25.00 -2.39
CA TRP A 402 13.95 -25.76 -1.16
C TRP A 402 12.73 -26.69 -1.17
N LEU A 403 11.55 -26.18 -1.56
CA LEU A 403 10.34 -27.00 -1.57
C LEU A 403 10.44 -28.17 -2.56
N GLU A 404 11.03 -27.96 -3.74
CA GLU A 404 11.27 -29.02 -4.71
C GLU A 404 12.12 -30.15 -4.11
N ALA A 405 13.19 -29.79 -3.37
CA ALA A 405 14.03 -30.76 -2.68
C ALA A 405 13.26 -31.52 -1.57
N GLU A 406 12.50 -30.81 -0.74
CA GLU A 406 11.68 -31.42 0.32
C GLU A 406 10.60 -32.36 -0.26
N LEU A 407 9.98 -31.99 -1.38
CA LEU A 407 8.94 -32.78 -2.06
C LEU A 407 9.50 -33.93 -2.92
N ALA A 408 10.77 -33.88 -3.31
CA ALA A 408 11.45 -34.99 -3.97
C ALA A 408 11.81 -36.11 -2.99
N ALA A 409 12.05 -35.80 -1.71
CA ALA A 409 12.27 -36.80 -0.68
C ALA A 409 11.03 -37.67 -0.45
N THR A 410 11.24 -38.98 -0.27
CA THR A 410 10.16 -39.95 0.00
C THR A 410 9.35 -39.50 1.21
N ALA A 411 8.04 -39.40 1.05
CA ALA A 411 7.14 -39.04 2.14
C ALA A 411 7.17 -40.13 3.22
N LEU A 412 7.17 -39.72 4.48
CA LEU A 412 7.20 -40.64 5.62
C LEU A 412 5.80 -41.22 5.84
N PRO A 413 5.63 -42.55 5.81
CA PRO A 413 4.36 -43.17 6.16
C PRO A 413 3.89 -42.80 7.57
N GLY A 414 2.58 -42.66 7.75
CA GLY A 414 1.95 -42.25 9.00
C GLY A 414 2.09 -40.76 9.32
N ARG A 415 2.42 -39.90 8.36
CA ARG A 415 2.59 -38.45 8.55
C ARG A 415 1.94 -37.65 7.42
N VAL A 416 1.41 -36.46 7.74
CA VAL A 416 0.93 -35.49 6.75
C VAL A 416 1.97 -34.41 6.56
N ARG A 417 2.40 -34.19 5.31
CA ARG A 417 3.24 -33.04 4.98
C ARG A 417 2.35 -31.82 4.77
N VAL A 418 2.58 -30.74 5.51
CA VAL A 418 1.80 -29.50 5.41
C VAL A 418 2.69 -28.38 4.93
N VAL A 419 2.49 -27.94 3.70
CA VAL A 419 3.15 -26.76 3.16
C VAL A 419 2.29 -25.54 3.48
N CYS A 420 2.86 -24.52 4.13
CA CYS A 420 2.12 -23.32 4.49
C CYS A 420 2.88 -22.04 4.18
N HIS A 421 2.15 -20.95 4.01
CA HIS A 421 2.72 -19.60 3.93
C HIS A 421 1.67 -18.55 4.30
N THR A 422 2.13 -17.45 4.88
CA THR A 422 1.26 -16.35 5.31
C THR A 422 1.73 -15.01 4.80
N ILE A 423 1.01 -14.44 3.82
CA ILE A 423 1.30 -13.14 3.21
C ILE A 423 2.77 -13.06 2.78
N ALA A 424 3.25 -14.13 2.15
CA ALA A 424 4.63 -14.27 1.70
C ALA A 424 4.69 -14.54 0.19
N PHE A 425 3.74 -15.33 -0.32
CA PHE A 425 3.75 -15.80 -1.70
C PHE A 425 3.70 -14.69 -2.74
N GLN A 426 2.98 -13.59 -2.44
CA GLN A 426 2.91 -12.40 -3.30
C GLN A 426 4.27 -11.70 -3.53
N TYR A 427 5.25 -11.92 -2.64
CA TYR A 427 6.59 -11.35 -2.75
C TYR A 427 7.55 -12.27 -3.50
N PHE A 428 7.15 -13.52 -3.79
CA PHE A 428 7.99 -14.44 -4.54
C PHE A 428 7.97 -14.08 -6.03
N PRO A 429 9.11 -14.23 -6.74
CA PRO A 429 9.14 -14.06 -8.19
C PRO A 429 8.06 -14.90 -8.88
N PRO A 430 7.44 -14.43 -9.97
CA PRO A 430 6.42 -15.19 -10.69
C PRO A 430 6.87 -16.59 -11.11
N ASP A 431 8.15 -16.77 -11.45
CA ASP A 431 8.74 -18.07 -11.75
C ASP A 431 8.76 -19.00 -10.52
N SER A 432 9.26 -18.53 -9.38
CA SER A 432 9.23 -19.28 -8.11
C SER A 432 7.79 -19.66 -7.72
N GLN A 433 6.81 -18.77 -7.92
CA GLN A 433 5.40 -19.08 -7.67
C GLN A 433 4.89 -20.22 -8.57
N ALA A 434 5.22 -20.20 -9.86
CA ALA A 434 4.82 -21.24 -10.81
C ALA A 434 5.47 -22.60 -10.47
N ARG A 435 6.76 -22.59 -10.12
CA ARG A 435 7.53 -23.77 -9.69
C ARG A 435 6.96 -24.40 -8.42
N ILE A 436 6.65 -23.60 -7.40
CA ILE A 436 6.01 -24.09 -6.15
C ILE A 436 4.69 -24.80 -6.46
N ARG A 437 3.82 -24.19 -7.29
CA ARG A 437 2.54 -24.82 -7.70
C ARG A 437 2.76 -26.14 -8.44
N ALA A 438 3.72 -26.18 -9.35
CA ALA A 438 4.05 -27.39 -10.11
C ALA A 438 4.60 -28.51 -9.20
N ALA A 439 5.49 -28.18 -8.28
CA ALA A 439 6.07 -29.13 -7.32
C ALA A 439 4.99 -29.72 -6.40
N LEU A 440 4.07 -28.89 -5.88
CA LEU A 440 2.92 -29.31 -5.08
C LEU A 440 1.97 -30.22 -5.87
N ALA A 441 1.65 -29.86 -7.12
CA ALA A 441 0.79 -30.70 -7.96
C ALA A 441 1.42 -32.07 -8.24
N ALA A 442 2.72 -32.11 -8.56
CA ALA A 442 3.44 -33.35 -8.80
C ALA A 442 3.52 -34.22 -7.54
N ALA A 443 3.78 -33.62 -6.37
CA ALA A 443 3.81 -34.33 -5.09
C ALA A 443 2.42 -34.82 -4.68
N GLY A 444 1.38 -34.01 -4.87
CA GLY A 444 -0.01 -34.36 -4.61
C GLY A 444 -0.48 -35.56 -5.44
N ALA A 445 -0.02 -35.70 -6.68
CA ALA A 445 -0.31 -36.86 -7.53
C ALA A 445 0.30 -38.19 -7.01
N ARG A 446 1.29 -38.11 -6.12
CA ARG A 446 1.92 -39.27 -5.46
C ARG A 446 1.42 -39.49 -4.03
N ALA A 447 0.68 -38.53 -3.46
CA ALA A 447 0.20 -38.59 -2.09
C ALA A 447 -0.90 -39.64 -1.94
N GLY A 448 -0.88 -40.36 -0.83
CA GLY A 448 -1.86 -41.40 -0.49
C GLY A 448 -2.30 -41.28 0.96
N ALA A 449 -3.22 -42.14 1.39
CA ALA A 449 -3.78 -42.09 2.74
C ALA A 449 -2.72 -42.22 3.85
N GLU A 450 -1.67 -43.01 3.61
CA GLU A 450 -0.56 -43.20 4.57
C GLU A 450 0.45 -42.06 4.57
N ALA A 451 0.48 -41.21 3.54
CA ALA A 451 1.38 -40.07 3.46
C ALA A 451 0.72 -38.89 2.72
N PRO A 452 -0.27 -38.23 3.34
CA PRO A 452 -1.01 -37.15 2.70
C PRO A 452 -0.16 -35.87 2.55
N LEU A 453 -0.58 -35.02 1.63
CA LEU A 453 -0.05 -33.67 1.44
C LEU A 453 -1.17 -32.66 1.67
N ALA A 454 -0.86 -31.57 2.35
CA ALA A 454 -1.73 -30.43 2.51
C ALA A 454 -1.00 -29.13 2.13
N TRP A 455 -1.73 -28.21 1.50
CA TRP A 455 -1.26 -26.87 1.18
C TRP A 455 -2.21 -25.84 1.81
N LEU A 456 -1.73 -25.14 2.84
CA LEU A 456 -2.49 -24.19 3.65
C LEU A 456 -1.97 -22.77 3.42
N THR A 457 -2.77 -21.92 2.78
CA THR A 457 -2.33 -20.59 2.33
C THR A 457 -3.13 -19.49 3.00
N LEU A 458 -2.48 -18.47 3.56
CA LEU A 458 -3.13 -17.23 4.00
C LEU A 458 -2.62 -16.05 3.17
N GLU A 459 -3.33 -15.70 2.09
CA GLU A 459 -2.85 -14.74 1.08
C GLU A 459 -3.95 -13.78 0.62
N PHE A 460 -3.59 -12.64 0.03
CA PHE A 460 -4.59 -11.63 -0.37
C PHE A 460 -5.50 -12.06 -1.53
N GLU A 461 -5.08 -12.96 -2.44
CA GLU A 461 -5.89 -13.45 -3.57
C GLU A 461 -6.72 -12.36 -4.30
N ASP A 462 -6.08 -11.23 -4.62
CA ASP A 462 -6.71 -10.04 -5.24
C ASP A 462 -7.86 -9.39 -4.44
N THR A 463 -8.00 -9.76 -3.17
CA THR A 463 -8.95 -9.18 -2.23
C THR A 463 -8.30 -8.13 -1.31
N VAL A 464 -9.11 -7.48 -0.49
CA VAL A 464 -8.67 -6.47 0.49
C VAL A 464 -8.10 -7.10 1.77
N ASN A 465 -8.48 -8.33 2.09
CA ASN A 465 -8.12 -9.03 3.33
C ASN A 465 -7.62 -10.43 3.01
N PRO A 466 -6.56 -10.95 3.65
CA PRO A 466 -6.09 -12.29 3.35
C PRO A 466 -7.16 -13.36 3.56
N VAL A 467 -7.13 -14.36 2.68
CA VAL A 467 -8.04 -15.51 2.66
C VAL A 467 -7.22 -16.75 3.02
N LEU A 468 -7.74 -17.55 3.95
CA LEU A 468 -7.21 -18.86 4.31
C LEU A 468 -7.81 -19.91 3.38
N CYS A 469 -6.97 -20.58 2.59
CA CYS A 469 -7.36 -21.66 1.70
C CYS A 469 -6.62 -22.95 2.05
N LEU A 470 -7.30 -24.07 1.92
CA LEU A 470 -6.75 -25.41 2.13
C LEU A 470 -6.92 -26.23 0.85
N GLN A 471 -5.87 -26.94 0.45
CA GLN A 471 -5.93 -27.98 -0.55
C GLN A 471 -5.26 -29.24 0.01
N THR A 472 -5.84 -30.41 -0.21
CA THR A 472 -5.36 -31.67 0.36
C THR A 472 -5.29 -32.78 -0.69
N TRP A 473 -4.34 -33.68 -0.51
CA TRP A 473 -4.15 -34.88 -1.31
C TRP A 473 -3.89 -36.09 -0.41
N PRO A 474 -4.54 -37.25 -0.65
CA PRO A 474 -5.60 -37.46 -1.64
C PRO A 474 -6.91 -36.77 -1.23
N GLY A 475 -7.81 -36.53 -2.18
CA GLY A 475 -9.23 -36.30 -1.87
C GLY A 475 -9.77 -34.88 -1.85
N GLY A 476 -9.01 -33.81 -2.17
CA GLY A 476 -9.52 -32.44 -2.02
C GLY A 476 -9.34 -31.50 -3.20
N GLY A 477 -10.40 -30.80 -3.57
CA GLY A 477 -10.31 -29.51 -4.26
C GLY A 477 -9.75 -28.43 -3.33
N ARG A 478 -9.41 -27.26 -3.88
CA ARG A 478 -9.01 -26.11 -3.06
C ARG A 478 -10.25 -25.45 -2.47
N GLU A 479 -10.31 -25.33 -1.15
CA GLU A 479 -11.43 -24.71 -0.43
C GLU A 479 -11.00 -23.47 0.34
N THR A 480 -11.95 -22.59 0.62
CA THR A 480 -11.75 -21.37 1.43
C THR A 480 -12.29 -21.58 2.84
N LEU A 481 -11.41 -21.57 3.85
CA LEU A 481 -11.76 -21.79 5.24
C LEU A 481 -12.08 -20.50 6.00
N ALA A 482 -11.43 -19.39 5.65
CA ALA A 482 -11.63 -18.12 6.36
C ALA A 482 -11.22 -16.89 5.55
N THR A 483 -11.75 -15.72 5.92
CA THR A 483 -11.14 -14.41 5.65
C THR A 483 -10.53 -13.89 6.96
N ALA A 484 -9.39 -13.22 6.94
CA ALA A 484 -8.71 -12.76 8.15
C ALA A 484 -8.18 -11.33 8.05
N HIS A 485 -7.93 -10.70 9.20
CA HIS A 485 -7.11 -9.50 9.26
C HIS A 485 -5.64 -9.81 8.90
N PRO A 486 -4.89 -8.92 8.23
CA PRO A 486 -3.47 -9.13 7.90
C PRO A 486 -2.55 -9.41 9.11
N HIS A 487 -2.93 -8.95 10.30
CA HIS A 487 -2.23 -9.20 11.57
C HIS A 487 -2.95 -10.18 12.51
N GLY A 488 -4.02 -10.85 12.05
CA GLY A 488 -4.76 -11.83 12.84
C GLY A 488 -5.58 -11.26 14.01
N THR A 489 -5.98 -9.99 13.95
CA THR A 489 -6.80 -9.36 15.02
C THR A 489 -8.28 -9.73 14.92
N TRP A 490 -8.76 -10.11 13.74
CA TRP A 490 -10.07 -10.71 13.55
C TRP A 490 -10.00 -11.85 12.52
N ILE A 491 -10.87 -12.84 12.68
CA ILE A 491 -11.05 -13.98 11.79
C ILE A 491 -12.53 -14.13 11.48
N GLU A 492 -12.87 -14.22 10.19
CA GLU A 492 -14.18 -14.62 9.70
C GLU A 492 -14.07 -16.06 9.19
N TRP A 493 -14.38 -16.99 10.08
CA TRP A 493 -14.29 -18.42 9.85
C TRP A 493 -15.54 -18.93 9.14
N ARG A 494 -15.36 -19.68 8.06
CA ARG A 494 -16.45 -20.32 7.31
C ARG A 494 -16.65 -21.77 7.72
N GLY A 495 -15.60 -22.43 8.22
CA GLY A 495 -15.57 -23.87 8.42
C GLY A 495 -15.36 -24.63 7.11
N GLU A 496 -15.37 -25.95 7.19
CA GLU A 496 -15.45 -26.80 6.00
C GLU A 496 -16.90 -26.71 5.47
N GLU A 497 -17.09 -26.52 4.16
CA GLU A 497 -18.41 -26.80 3.57
C GLU A 497 -18.65 -28.29 3.80
N ALA A 498 -19.68 -28.62 4.59
CA ALA A 498 -20.08 -30.00 4.77
C ALA A 498 -20.33 -30.59 3.37
N THR A 499 -19.45 -31.47 2.90
CA THR A 499 -19.69 -32.26 1.72
C THR A 499 -20.93 -33.10 2.01
N ALA A 500 -22.05 -32.71 1.39
CA ALA A 500 -23.32 -33.42 1.46
C ALA A 500 -23.25 -34.80 0.82
#